data_AF-A0A091G0R5-F1
#
_entry.id   AF-A0A091G0R5-F1
#
_cell.length_a   1.000
_cell.length_b   1.000
_cell.length_c   1.000
_cell.angle_alpha   90.00
_cell.angle_beta   90.00
_cell.angle_gamma   90.00
#
_symmetry.space_group_name_H-M   'P 1'
#
loop_
_entity.id
_entity.type
_entity.pdbx_description
1 polymer ?
#
loop_
_entity_poly.entity_id
_entity_poly.type
_entity_poly.pdbx_seq_one_letter_code
_entity_poly.pdbx_strand_id
1 'polypeptide(L)' 'NGYKLERGRFRLDIRRNFFTIRVVRHCNRLPREAVDAPSLEMFKARVDGALGSLI' A
#
# COMPACT_ATOMS: atom_id res chain seq x y z
N ASN A 1 16.46 -9.27 -23.34
CA ASN A 1 15.45 -8.40 -22.66
C ASN A 1 15.06 -8.84 -21.24
N GLY A 2 15.29 -10.08 -20.80
CA GLY A 2 14.92 -10.55 -19.44
C GLY A 2 15.62 -9.84 -18.28
N TYR A 3 16.90 -9.51 -18.41
CA TYR A 3 17.68 -8.83 -17.34
C TYR A 3 17.14 -7.45 -16.95
N LYS A 4 16.57 -6.69 -17.91
CA LYS A 4 15.93 -5.39 -17.64
C LYS A 4 14.60 -5.54 -16.88
N LEU A 5 13.87 -6.63 -17.13
CA LEU A 5 12.61 -6.93 -16.47
C LEU A 5 12.83 -7.38 -15.01
N GLU A 6 13.83 -8.23 -14.76
CA GLU A 6 14.18 -8.63 -13.39
C GLU A 6 14.67 -7.44 -12.56
N ARG A 7 15.51 -6.56 -13.14
CA ARG A 7 15.94 -5.32 -12.47
C ARG A 7 14.78 -4.36 -12.20
N GLY A 8 13.79 -4.31 -13.10
CA GLY A 8 12.56 -3.54 -12.93
C GLY A 8 11.68 -4.10 -11.80
N ARG A 9 11.51 -5.42 -11.74
CA ARG A 9 10.78 -6.11 -10.65
C ARG A 9 11.47 -5.90 -9.31
N PHE A 10 12.79 -6.06 -9.24
CA PHE A 10 13.56 -5.81 -8.03
C PHE A 10 13.42 -4.37 -7.53
N ARG A 11 13.48 -3.39 -8.44
CA ARG A 11 13.29 -1.98 -8.10
C ARG A 11 11.86 -1.68 -7.61
N LEU A 12 10.87 -2.33 -8.21
CA LEU A 12 9.47 -2.21 -7.79
C LEU A 12 9.24 -2.83 -6.42
N ASP A 13 9.82 -4.01 -6.16
CA ASP A 13 9.62 -4.73 -4.90
C ASP A 13 10.28 -4.00 -3.71
N ILE A 14 11.47 -3.41 -3.92
CA ILE A 14 12.09 -2.51 -2.94
C ILE A 14 11.20 -1.28 -2.68
N ARG A 15 10.67 -0.65 -3.74
CA ARG A 15 9.80 0.53 -3.60
C ARG A 15 8.53 0.18 -2.84
N ARG A 16 7.92 -0.98 -3.12
CA ARG A 16 6.72 -1.48 -2.46
C ARG A 16 6.99 -1.70 -0.96
N ASN A 17 8.05 -2.41 -0.60
CA ASN A 17 8.41 -2.62 0.81
C ASN A 17 8.72 -1.31 1.55
N PHE A 18 9.44 -0.39 0.91
CA PHE A 18 9.77 0.91 1.51
C PHE A 18 8.52 1.79 1.70
N PHE A 19 7.60 1.75 0.75
CA PHE A 19 6.33 2.46 0.83
C PHE A 19 5.47 1.92 1.98
N THR A 20 5.34 0.60 2.10
CA THR A 20 4.60 -0.04 3.21
C THR A 20 5.18 0.34 4.57
N ILE A 21 6.50 0.25 4.75
CA ILE A 21 7.16 0.62 6.01
C ILE A 21 6.94 2.11 6.33
N ARG A 22 7.04 3.00 5.32
CA ARG A 22 6.85 4.44 5.50
C ARG A 22 5.41 4.79 5.87
N VAL A 23 4.45 4.17 5.20
CA VAL A 23 3.02 4.37 5.47
C VAL A 23 2.67 3.86 6.87
N VAL A 24 3.08 2.65 7.24
CA VAL A 24 2.84 2.09 8.58
C VAL A 24 3.43 2.98 9.66
N ARG A 25 4.69 3.42 9.50
CA ARG A 25 5.34 4.33 10.46
C ARG A 25 4.64 5.67 10.58
N HIS A 26 4.06 6.18 9.49
CA HIS A 26 3.34 7.45 9.51
C HIS A 26 1.95 7.28 10.15
N CYS A 27 1.22 6.22 9.82
CA CYS A 27 -0.07 5.89 10.43
C CYS A 27 0.03 5.64 11.94
N ASN A 28 1.12 5.01 12.41
CA ASN A 28 1.37 4.82 13.84
C ASN A 28 1.57 6.12 14.63
N ARG A 29 1.76 7.27 13.95
CA ARG A 29 1.89 8.60 14.57
C ARG A 29 0.64 9.47 14.38
N LEU A 30 -0.38 8.97 13.69
CA LEU A 30 -1.63 9.70 13.48
C LEU A 30 -2.61 9.44 14.64
N PRO A 31 -3.43 10.43 15.02
CA PRO A 31 -4.52 10.22 15.97
C PRO A 31 -5.44 9.12 15.43
N ARG A 32 -5.97 8.30 16.34
CA ARG A 32 -6.80 7.15 15.99
C ARG A 32 -8.08 7.60 15.26
N GLU A 33 -8.56 8.80 15.55
CA GLU A 33 -9.69 9.47 14.89
C GLU A 33 -9.40 9.84 13.42
N ALA A 34 -8.14 10.16 13.10
CA ALA A 34 -7.72 10.40 11.71
C ALA A 34 -7.57 9.09 10.92
N VAL A 35 -7.40 7.97 11.63
CA VAL A 35 -7.35 6.62 11.06
C VAL A 35 -8.77 6.02 10.97
N ASP A 36 -9.66 6.28 11.92
CA ASP A 36 -11.03 5.75 11.95
C ASP A 36 -12.05 6.72 11.31
N ALA A 37 -11.58 7.64 10.47
CA ALA A 37 -12.45 8.57 9.77
C ALA A 37 -13.33 7.84 8.73
N PRO A 38 -14.58 8.29 8.51
CA PRO A 38 -15.49 7.70 7.51
C PRO A 38 -14.89 7.60 6.10
N SER A 39 -14.00 8.53 5.75
CA SER A 39 -13.27 8.52 4.47
C SER A 39 -12.23 7.41 4.37
N LEU A 40 -11.59 6.99 5.48
CA LEU A 40 -10.63 5.89 5.47
C LEU A 40 -11.34 4.53 5.43
N GLU A 41 -12.45 4.36 6.14
CA GLU A 41 -13.26 3.14 6.02
C GLU A 41 -13.80 2.97 4.60
N MET A 42 -14.26 4.05 3.96
CA MET A 42 -14.66 4.02 2.56
C MET A 42 -13.46 3.73 1.62
N PHE A 43 -12.26 4.19 1.97
CA PHE A 43 -11.03 3.90 1.22
C PHE A 43 -10.61 2.42 1.36
N LYS A 44 -10.64 1.85 2.57
CA LYS A 44 -10.39 0.42 2.82
C LYS A 44 -11.38 -0.45 2.05
N ALA A 45 -12.68 -0.16 2.12
CA ALA A 45 -13.70 -0.90 1.38
C ALA A 45 -13.46 -0.91 -0.14
N ARG A 46 -12.99 0.21 -0.71
CA ARG A 46 -12.62 0.27 -2.14
C ARG A 46 -11.37 -0.54 -2.46
N VAL A 47 -10.37 -0.52 -1.58
CA VAL A 47 -9.13 -1.29 -1.73
C VAL A 47 -9.41 -2.78 -1.59
N ASP A 48 -10.18 -3.19 -0.59
CA ASP A 48 -10.55 -4.59 -0.36
C ASP A 48 -11.42 -5.13 -1.50
N GLY A 49 -12.35 -4.32 -2.01
CA GLY A 49 -13.12 -4.65 -3.22
C GLY A 49 -12.23 -4.81 -4.46
N ALA A 50 -11.23 -3.93 -4.64
CA ALA A 50 -10.29 -4.01 -5.76
C ALA A 50 -9.33 -5.21 -5.64
N LEU A 51 -8.85 -5.53 -4.43
CA LEU A 51 -7.99 -6.69 -4.19
C LEU A 51 -8.75 -8.01 -4.30
N GLY A 52 -10.02 -8.05 -3.88
CA GLY A 52 -10.90 -9.20 -4.09
C GLY A 52 -11.20 -9.49 -5.56
N SER A 53 -11.07 -8.49 -6.44
CA SER A 53 -11.20 -8.64 -7.90
C SER A 53 -9.92 -9.11 -8.60
N LEU A 54 -8.81 -9.26 -7.88
CA LEU A 54 -7.52 -9.72 -8.42
C LEU A 54 -7.36 -11.26 -8.31
N ILE A 55 -8.46 -12.01 -8.24
CA ILE A 55 -8.49 -13.48 -8.36
C ILE A 55 -8.88 -13.86 -9.79
#